data_AF-A0A8H7RWB9-F1
#
_entry.id   AF-A0A8H7RWB9-F1
#
_cell.length_a   1.000
_cell.length_b   1.000
_cell.length_c   1.000
_cell.angle_alpha   90.00
_cell.angle_beta   90.00
_cell.angle_gamma   90.00
#
_symmetry.space_group_name_H-M   'P 1'
#
loop_
_entity.id
_entity.type
_entity.pdbx_description
1 polymer ?
#
loop_
_entity_poly.entity_id
_entity_poly.type
_entity_poly.pdbx_seq_one_letter_code
_entity_poly.pdbx_strand_id
1 'polypeptide(L)'
;MTVTLLNSPPDLSDQNVRHTQRNVDLQILPPLSGVEGTIQGELNVCESQVYFYSTLAGSGIAVEYPDIIIHAISRQEGRPSIYCQLEQGRFFPNQQLPEDEEDSVTELKFMPQDPGSLEAIYMAMSTCAALHPDEDFLAEQKALEEENDFFADPSDENELNDIQQAALRHLESVFVPPPQQQQQQDDEKEEQQQPNGTTK
;
A
#
# COMPACT_ATOMS: atom_id res chain seq x y z
N MET A 1 4.57 -22.92 -0.98
CA MET A 1 5.90 -22.85 -1.62
C MET A 1 6.90 -22.37 -0.57
N THR A 2 8.18 -22.75 -0.63
CA THR A 2 9.16 -22.40 0.42
C THR A 2 9.82 -21.03 0.16
N VAL A 3 10.35 -20.39 1.20
CA VAL A 3 11.18 -19.18 1.06
C VAL A 3 12.43 -19.50 0.21
N THR A 4 12.82 -18.60 -0.69
CA THR A 4 14.00 -18.79 -1.54
C THR A 4 15.28 -18.63 -0.72
N LEU A 5 16.11 -19.69 -0.69
CA LEU A 5 17.37 -19.71 0.01
C LEU A 5 18.53 -19.41 -0.92
N LEU A 6 19.45 -18.57 -0.45
CA LEU A 6 20.67 -18.20 -1.16
C LEU A 6 21.86 -18.94 -0.55
N ASN A 7 22.72 -19.51 -1.40
CA ASN A 7 23.99 -20.14 -1.03
C ASN A 7 25.22 -19.31 -1.46
N SER A 8 24.97 -18.15 -2.04
CA SER A 8 25.96 -17.20 -2.53
C SER A 8 25.38 -15.78 -2.47
N PRO A 9 26.22 -14.72 -2.44
CA PRO A 9 25.73 -13.36 -2.40
C PRO A 9 24.80 -13.08 -3.59
N PRO A 10 23.67 -12.38 -3.39
CA PRO A 10 22.77 -12.06 -4.49
C PRO A 10 23.48 -11.16 -5.51
N ASP A 11 23.30 -11.46 -6.80
CA ASP A 11 23.72 -10.56 -7.87
C ASP A 11 22.67 -9.46 -8.03
N LEU A 12 23.04 -8.24 -7.69
CA LEU A 12 22.17 -7.07 -7.71
C LEU A 12 22.39 -6.18 -8.93
N SER A 13 23.23 -6.60 -9.90
CA SER A 13 23.59 -5.78 -11.06
C SER A 13 22.39 -5.39 -11.94
N ASP A 14 21.43 -6.31 -12.08
CA ASP A 14 20.19 -6.11 -12.85
C ASP A 14 19.00 -5.66 -11.96
N GLN A 15 19.22 -5.44 -10.65
CA GLN A 15 18.16 -5.12 -9.71
C GLN A 15 18.08 -3.61 -9.43
N ASN A 16 16.85 -3.08 -9.36
CA ASN A 16 16.62 -1.72 -8.87
C ASN A 16 16.68 -1.68 -7.35
N VAL A 17 17.88 -1.48 -6.80
CA VAL A 17 18.11 -1.39 -5.35
C VAL A 17 17.62 -0.04 -4.83
N ARG A 18 16.65 -0.05 -3.90
CA ARG A 18 16.12 1.16 -3.24
C ARG A 18 16.84 1.48 -1.94
N HIS A 19 17.30 0.46 -1.21
CA HIS A 19 18.02 0.65 0.04
C HIS A 19 18.95 -0.53 0.33
N THR A 20 20.15 -0.23 0.85
CA THR A 20 21.11 -1.24 1.33
C THR A 20 21.51 -0.90 2.76
N GLN A 21 21.32 -1.84 3.68
CA GLN A 21 21.72 -1.71 5.07
C GLN A 21 22.67 -2.83 5.46
N ARG A 22 23.87 -2.45 5.91
CA ARG A 22 24.86 -3.36 6.50
C ARG A 22 24.62 -3.56 7.98
N ASN A 23 25.20 -4.64 8.52
CA ASN A 23 25.16 -4.97 9.93
C ASN A 23 23.72 -5.04 10.45
N VAL A 24 22.91 -5.86 9.78
CA VAL A 24 21.54 -6.16 10.18
C VAL A 24 21.54 -7.56 10.78
N ASP A 25 20.92 -7.70 11.94
CA ASP A 25 20.68 -9.01 12.54
C ASP A 25 19.29 -9.49 12.14
N LEU A 26 19.21 -10.65 11.50
CA LEU A 26 17.97 -11.32 11.14
C LEU A 26 17.62 -12.34 12.22
N GLN A 27 16.41 -12.25 12.74
CA GLN A 27 15.78 -13.29 13.54
C GLN A 27 14.60 -13.88 12.75
N ILE A 28 14.49 -15.21 12.79
CA ILE A 28 13.41 -15.96 12.15
C ILE A 28 12.60 -16.62 13.27
N LEU A 29 11.29 -16.48 13.23
CA LEU A 29 10.35 -17.07 14.18
C LEU A 29 9.28 -17.86 13.41
N PRO A 30 8.91 -19.07 13.84
CA PRO A 30 9.62 -19.93 14.77
C PRO A 30 11.10 -20.19 14.38
N PRO A 31 11.99 -20.51 15.33
CA PRO A 31 13.42 -20.63 15.09
C PRO A 31 13.77 -21.79 14.14
N LEU A 32 14.91 -21.67 13.47
CA LEU A 32 15.44 -22.74 12.61
C LEU A 32 16.21 -23.76 13.45
N SER A 33 16.05 -25.05 13.14
CA SER A 33 16.81 -26.13 13.76
C SER A 33 18.31 -25.92 13.53
N GLY A 34 19.07 -25.84 14.63
CA GLY A 34 20.53 -25.69 14.60
C GLY A 34 21.03 -24.25 14.43
N VAL A 35 20.14 -23.25 14.36
CA VAL A 35 20.50 -21.84 14.39
C VAL A 35 20.03 -21.26 15.72
N GLU A 36 20.97 -20.98 16.62
CA GLU A 36 20.65 -20.32 17.88
C GLU A 36 20.83 -18.80 17.73
N GLY A 37 19.75 -18.04 17.96
CA GLY A 37 19.77 -16.58 18.01
C GLY A 37 19.60 -15.91 16.64
N THR A 38 20.38 -14.85 16.41
CA THR A 38 20.24 -13.98 15.24
C THR A 38 21.40 -14.15 14.27
N ILE A 39 21.12 -14.03 12.97
CA ILE A 39 22.13 -14.11 11.91
C ILE A 39 22.51 -12.70 11.50
N GLN A 40 23.78 -12.33 11.59
CA GLN A 40 24.25 -11.03 11.13
C GLN A 40 24.52 -11.05 9.62
N GLY A 41 24.07 -10.03 8.90
CA GLY A 41 24.25 -9.91 7.46
C GLY A 41 23.97 -8.51 6.91
N GLU A 42 23.77 -8.47 5.59
CA GLU A 42 23.39 -7.28 4.84
C GLU A 42 21.98 -7.45 4.27
N LEU A 43 21.16 -6.41 4.43
CA LEU A 43 19.79 -6.31 3.90
C LEU A 43 19.80 -5.42 2.65
N ASN A 44 19.25 -5.92 1.55
CA ASN A 44 19.07 -5.19 0.29
C ASN A 44 17.59 -5.19 -0.09
N VAL A 45 17.00 -4.00 -0.12
CA VAL A 45 15.60 -3.78 -0.49
C VAL A 45 15.59 -3.39 -1.97
N CYS A 46 15.14 -4.28 -2.84
CA CYS A 46 15.03 -4.06 -4.28
C CYS A 46 13.56 -3.93 -4.68
N GLU A 47 13.27 -3.41 -5.87
CA GLU A 47 11.87 -3.29 -6.32
C GLU A 47 11.15 -4.62 -6.43
N SER A 48 11.83 -5.68 -6.86
CA SER A 48 11.27 -7.02 -7.09
C SER A 48 11.08 -7.80 -5.79
N GLN A 49 12.07 -7.73 -4.89
CA GLN A 49 12.13 -8.57 -3.69
C GLN A 49 13.15 -8.02 -2.68
N VAL A 50 13.04 -8.50 -1.45
CA VAL A 50 13.97 -8.23 -0.36
C VAL A 50 15.00 -9.35 -0.28
N TYR A 51 16.27 -8.98 -0.23
CA TYR A 51 17.37 -9.92 -0.03
C TYR A 51 18.02 -9.69 1.33
N PHE A 52 18.35 -10.78 2.01
CA PHE A 52 19.25 -10.73 3.15
C PHE A 52 20.34 -11.78 2.97
N TYR A 53 21.60 -11.40 3.15
CA TYR A 53 22.71 -12.33 3.00
C TYR A 53 23.74 -12.17 4.11
N SER A 54 24.13 -13.30 4.71
CA SER A 54 25.20 -13.37 5.69
C SER A 54 26.45 -13.95 5.05
N THR A 55 27.49 -13.13 4.91
CA THR A 55 28.81 -13.59 4.46
C THR A 55 29.48 -14.53 5.46
N LEU A 56 29.16 -14.40 6.75
CA LEU A 56 29.69 -15.25 7.81
C LEU A 56 29.07 -16.66 7.77
N ALA A 57 27.75 -16.74 7.56
CA ALA A 57 27.06 -18.02 7.45
C ALA A 57 27.17 -18.65 6.05
N GLY A 58 27.52 -17.86 5.03
CA GLY A 58 27.52 -18.30 3.63
C GLY A 58 26.12 -18.60 3.10
N SER A 59 25.10 -17.97 3.69
CA SER A 59 23.70 -18.22 3.37
C SER A 59 22.88 -16.95 3.47
N GLY A 60 21.74 -16.94 2.78
CA GLY A 60 20.81 -15.82 2.78
C GLY A 60 19.41 -16.23 2.35
N ILE A 61 18.54 -15.24 2.24
CA ILE A 61 17.14 -15.38 1.86
C ILE A 61 16.78 -14.33 0.81
N ALA A 62 15.80 -14.69 0.00
CA ALA A 62 15.16 -13.85 -1.00
C ALA A 62 13.65 -13.97 -0.80
N VAL A 63 12.98 -12.85 -0.58
CA VAL A 63 11.53 -12.80 -0.29
C VAL A 63 10.86 -11.79 -1.21
N GLU A 64 9.95 -12.26 -2.04
CA GLU A 64 9.15 -11.42 -2.95
C GLU A 64 8.09 -10.65 -2.15
N TYR A 65 7.71 -9.45 -2.61
CA TYR A 65 6.73 -8.64 -1.89
C TYR A 65 5.35 -9.29 -1.73
N PRO A 66 4.80 -10.01 -2.73
CA PRO A 66 3.55 -10.74 -2.54
C PRO A 66 3.58 -11.80 -1.43
N ASP A 67 4.77 -12.29 -1.06
CA ASP A 67 4.92 -13.26 0.04
C ASP A 67 4.99 -12.59 1.43
N ILE A 68 5.00 -11.25 1.51
CA ILE A 68 5.03 -10.47 2.75
C ILE A 68 3.62 -9.92 3.01
N ILE A 69 2.91 -10.49 3.99
CA ILE A 69 1.56 -10.04 4.39
C ILE A 69 1.61 -8.64 5.01
N ILE A 70 2.57 -8.42 5.91
CA ILE A 70 2.73 -7.16 6.62
C ILE A 70 4.20 -6.91 6.92
N HIS A 71 4.61 -5.65 6.76
CA HIS A 71 5.87 -5.13 7.31
C HIS A 71 5.61 -3.89 8.17
N ALA A 72 6.29 -3.80 9.31
CA ALA A 72 6.10 -2.72 10.26
C ALA A 72 7.38 -2.41 11.04
N ILE A 73 7.48 -1.18 11.56
CA ILE A 73 8.53 -0.83 12.52
C ILE A 73 8.10 -1.32 13.91
N SER A 74 8.87 -2.24 14.49
CA SER A 74 8.68 -2.71 15.86
C SER A 74 9.68 -2.05 16.81
N ARG A 75 9.18 -1.50 17.93
CA ARG A 75 9.97 -0.81 18.96
C ARG A 75 9.64 -1.25 20.39
N GLN A 76 8.60 -2.07 20.59
CA GLN A 76 8.07 -2.35 21.93
C GLN A 76 8.87 -3.40 22.70
N GLU A 77 9.47 -4.38 22.02
CA GLU A 77 10.17 -5.49 22.67
C GLU A 77 11.58 -5.68 22.09
N GLY A 78 12.59 -5.33 22.88
CA GLY A 78 13.99 -5.54 22.52
C GLY A 78 14.57 -4.46 21.60
N ARG A 79 15.37 -4.88 20.61
CA ARG A 79 16.04 -3.97 19.67
C ARG A 79 15.05 -3.49 18.60
N PRO A 80 15.00 -2.18 18.30
CA PRO A 80 14.21 -1.66 17.20
C PRO A 80 14.46 -2.41 15.89
N SER A 81 13.39 -2.84 15.22
CA SER A 81 13.47 -3.74 14.06
C SER A 81 12.39 -3.46 13.02
N ILE A 82 12.62 -3.95 11.80
CA ILE A 82 11.56 -4.15 10.82
C ILE A 82 11.03 -5.56 11.01
N TYR A 83 9.77 -5.64 11.42
CA TYR A 83 9.02 -6.88 11.48
C TYR A 83 8.39 -7.16 10.12
N CYS A 84 8.45 -8.41 9.67
CA CYS A 84 7.73 -8.90 8.51
C CYS A 84 7.05 -10.22 8.85
N GLN A 85 5.81 -10.40 8.45
CA GLN A 85 5.11 -11.69 8.49
C GLN A 85 4.94 -12.19 7.06
N LEU A 86 5.29 -13.45 6.82
CA LEU A 86 5.12 -14.07 5.51
C LEU A 86 3.77 -14.76 5.37
N GLU A 87 3.36 -14.94 4.12
CA GLU A 87 2.15 -15.68 3.73
C GLU A 87 2.11 -17.09 4.35
N GLN A 88 0.91 -17.57 4.71
CA GLN A 88 0.77 -18.89 5.33
C GLN A 88 1.31 -19.98 4.39
N GLY A 89 2.04 -20.95 4.94
CA GLY A 89 2.69 -21.99 4.13
C GLY A 89 4.05 -21.61 3.55
N ARG A 90 4.55 -20.38 3.76
CA ARG A 90 5.92 -19.96 3.44
C ARG A 90 6.87 -20.27 4.60
N PHE A 91 7.33 -21.52 4.67
CA PHE A 91 8.24 -21.98 5.73
C PHE A 91 9.66 -22.24 5.22
N PHE A 92 10.62 -22.19 6.14
CA PHE A 92 11.97 -22.68 5.92
C PHE A 92 12.04 -24.21 6.06
N PRO A 93 12.89 -24.91 5.29
CA PRO A 93 12.99 -26.37 5.33
C PRO A 93 13.30 -26.98 6.71
N ASN A 94 13.96 -26.22 7.59
CA ASN A 94 14.37 -26.65 8.92
C ASN A 94 13.71 -25.83 10.05
N GLN A 95 12.59 -25.15 9.77
CA GLN A 95 11.86 -24.36 10.76
C GLN A 95 11.18 -25.25 11.80
N GLN A 96 11.29 -24.86 13.07
CA GLN A 96 10.66 -25.58 14.19
C GLN A 96 9.23 -25.09 14.40
N LEU A 97 8.32 -25.58 13.57
CA LEU A 97 6.90 -25.23 13.67
C LEU A 97 6.26 -25.92 14.89
N PRO A 98 5.42 -25.22 15.67
CA PRO A 98 4.61 -25.85 16.72
C PRO A 98 3.68 -26.91 16.11
N GLU A 99 3.61 -28.09 16.75
CA GLU A 99 2.78 -29.20 16.25
C GLU A 99 1.26 -28.92 16.38
N ASP A 100 0.86 -27.99 17.25
CA ASP A 100 -0.54 -27.70 17.59
C ASP A 100 -1.09 -26.41 16.95
N GLU A 101 -0.30 -25.68 16.15
CA GLU A 101 -0.73 -24.41 15.52
C GLU A 101 -0.86 -24.58 14.01
N GLU A 102 -2.08 -24.95 13.56
CA GLU A 102 -2.44 -25.04 12.13
C GLU A 102 -2.24 -23.70 11.39
N ASP A 103 -2.27 -22.59 12.12
CA ASP A 103 -2.09 -21.21 11.62
C ASP A 103 -0.67 -20.66 11.84
N SER A 104 0.32 -21.54 11.96
CA SER A 104 1.72 -21.13 12.08
C SER A 104 2.13 -20.24 10.90
N VAL A 105 2.72 -19.10 11.19
CA VAL A 105 3.28 -18.16 10.20
C VAL A 105 4.77 -17.99 10.43
N THR A 106 5.48 -17.63 9.36
CA THR A 106 6.90 -17.26 9.46
C THR A 106 7.03 -15.77 9.67
N GLU A 107 7.70 -15.38 10.73
CA GLU A 107 8.05 -13.99 11.02
C GLU A 107 9.55 -13.76 10.80
N LEU A 108 9.88 -12.64 10.18
CA LEU A 108 11.24 -12.15 10.01
C LEU A 108 11.38 -10.84 10.78
N LYS A 109 12.43 -10.72 11.59
CA LYS A 109 12.77 -9.47 12.28
C LYS A 109 14.16 -9.02 11.84
N PHE A 110 14.22 -7.91 11.10
CA PHE A 110 15.46 -7.27 10.68
C PHE A 110 15.83 -6.18 11.70
N MET A 111 16.86 -6.42 12.50
CA MET A 111 17.36 -5.51 13.52
C MET A 111 18.64 -4.82 13.02
N PRO A 112 18.56 -3.63 12.39
CA PRO A 112 19.76 -2.88 12.06
C PRO A 112 20.53 -2.50 13.33
N GLN A 113 21.86 -2.47 13.25
CA GLN A 113 22.69 -1.94 14.35
C GLN A 113 22.53 -0.43 14.50
N ASP A 114 22.24 0.29 13.41
CA ASP A 114 21.89 1.71 13.44
C ASP A 114 20.36 1.90 13.48
N PRO A 115 19.76 2.34 14.60
CA PRO A 115 18.33 2.56 14.71
C PRO A 115 17.83 3.73 13.85
N GLY A 116 18.72 4.63 13.39
CA GLY A 116 18.36 5.73 12.49
C GLY A 116 17.97 5.25 11.09
N SER A 117 18.41 4.06 10.69
CA SER A 117 18.11 3.46 9.38
C SER A 117 16.71 2.87 9.26
N LEU A 118 16.01 2.63 10.38
CA LEU A 118 14.71 1.92 10.37
C LEU A 118 13.67 2.59 9.48
N GLU A 119 13.54 3.92 9.58
CA GLU A 119 12.55 4.65 8.78
C GLU A 119 12.86 4.54 7.28
N ALA A 120 14.15 4.62 6.92
CA ALA A 120 14.58 4.49 5.53
C ALA A 120 14.30 3.09 4.97
N ILE A 121 14.58 2.04 5.75
CA ILE A 121 14.27 0.66 5.37
C ILE A 121 12.76 0.48 5.20
N TYR A 122 11.97 0.93 6.18
CA TYR A 122 10.51 0.84 6.15
C TYR A 122 9.92 1.56 4.93
N MET A 123 10.32 2.80 4.68
CA MET A 123 9.87 3.57 3.52
C MET A 123 10.26 2.92 2.19
N ALA A 124 11.48 2.38 2.09
CA ALA A 124 11.92 1.65 0.90
C ALA A 124 11.06 0.41 0.66
N MET A 125 10.81 -0.39 1.71
CA MET A 125 9.95 -1.58 1.62
C MET A 125 8.51 -1.21 1.26
N SER A 126 7.93 -0.19 1.89
CA SER A 126 6.58 0.29 1.59
C SER A 126 6.42 0.76 0.15
N THR A 127 7.43 1.46 -0.39
CA THR A 127 7.40 1.92 -1.78
C THR A 127 7.47 0.73 -2.75
N CYS A 128 8.24 -0.30 -2.43
CA CYS A 128 8.33 -1.49 -3.27
C CYS A 128 7.08 -2.36 -3.17
N ALA A 129 6.53 -2.56 -1.97
CA ALA A 129 5.27 -3.28 -1.77
C ALA A 129 4.11 -2.67 -2.58
N ALA A 130 4.07 -1.33 -2.71
CA ALA A 130 3.08 -0.64 -3.53
C ALA A 130 3.19 -0.94 -5.05
N LEU A 131 4.32 -1.51 -5.51
CA LEU A 131 4.50 -1.96 -6.91
C LEU A 131 3.95 -3.38 -7.14
N HIS A 132 3.56 -4.10 -6.09
CA HIS A 132 3.07 -5.48 -6.14
C HIS A 132 1.70 -5.58 -5.46
N PRO A 133 0.65 -5.00 -6.05
CA PRO A 133 -0.70 -5.19 -5.54
C PRO A 133 -1.13 -6.66 -5.71
N ASP A 134 -2.00 -7.12 -4.81
CA ASP A 134 -2.61 -8.45 -4.91
C ASP A 134 -3.58 -8.49 -6.10
N GLU A 135 -3.19 -9.22 -7.17
CA GLU A 135 -3.98 -9.31 -8.41
C GLU A 135 -5.31 -10.03 -8.20
N ASP A 136 -5.37 -11.03 -7.30
CA ASP A 136 -6.60 -11.78 -7.02
C ASP A 136 -7.60 -10.88 -6.30
N PHE A 137 -7.13 -10.12 -5.31
CA PHE A 137 -7.94 -9.13 -4.61
C PHE A 137 -8.46 -8.04 -5.55
N LEU A 138 -7.60 -7.52 -6.44
CA LEU A 138 -8.00 -6.53 -7.43
C LEU A 138 -9.02 -7.07 -8.44
N ALA A 139 -8.89 -8.34 -8.83
CA ALA A 139 -9.84 -8.99 -9.73
C ALA A 139 -11.22 -9.17 -9.08
N GLU A 140 -11.26 -9.59 -7.81
CA GLU A 140 -12.50 -9.71 -7.04
C GLU A 140 -13.18 -8.35 -6.84
N GLN A 141 -12.42 -7.32 -6.44
CA GLN A 141 -12.95 -5.96 -6.31
C GLN A 141 -13.57 -5.47 -7.63
N LYS A 142 -12.86 -5.68 -8.75
CA LYS A 142 -13.35 -5.26 -10.06
C LYS A 142 -14.64 -6.00 -10.46
N ALA A 143 -14.74 -7.30 -10.16
CA ALA A 143 -15.96 -8.06 -10.42
C ALA A 143 -17.16 -7.52 -9.63
N LEU A 144 -16.95 -7.08 -8.38
CA LEU A 144 -17.99 -6.45 -7.55
C LEU A 144 -18.38 -5.05 -8.04
N GLU A 145 -17.44 -4.27 -8.58
CA GLU A 145 -17.72 -2.96 -9.18
C GLU A 145 -18.50 -3.07 -10.50
N GLU A 146 -18.29 -4.15 -11.27
CA GLU A 146 -19.07 -4.42 -12.49
C GLU A 146 -20.51 -4.88 -12.18
N GLU A 147 -20.76 -5.44 -10.99
CA GLU A 147 -22.09 -5.85 -10.49
C GLU A 147 -22.85 -4.68 -9.82
N ASN A 148 -22.78 -3.51 -10.46
CA ASN A 148 -23.10 -2.15 -10.01
C ASN A 148 -24.55 -1.89 -9.52
N ASP A 149 -25.03 -2.62 -8.52
CA ASP A 149 -26.38 -2.50 -7.94
C ASP A 149 -26.37 -2.01 -6.48
N PHE A 150 -25.23 -1.57 -5.94
CA PHE A 150 -25.09 -1.18 -4.52
C PHE A 150 -24.71 0.30 -4.26
N PHE A 151 -24.27 1.06 -5.27
CA PHE A 151 -24.04 2.49 -5.08
C PHE A 151 -25.32 3.27 -5.35
N ALA A 152 -25.95 3.75 -4.28
CA ALA A 152 -26.99 4.76 -4.39
C ALA A 152 -26.36 6.06 -4.93
N ASP A 153 -26.89 6.62 -6.02
CA ASP A 153 -26.48 7.93 -6.51
C ASP A 153 -27.00 8.98 -5.52
N PRO A 154 -26.12 9.69 -4.78
CA PRO A 154 -26.56 10.71 -3.83
C PRO A 154 -27.26 11.90 -4.51
N SER A 155 -27.19 11.97 -5.84
CA SER A 155 -27.88 12.96 -6.68
C SER A 155 -29.25 12.49 -7.16
N ASP A 156 -29.56 11.19 -7.03
CA ASP A 156 -30.89 10.66 -7.36
C ASP A 156 -31.81 10.73 -6.15
N GLU A 157 -32.63 11.78 -6.10
CA GLU A 157 -33.62 12.00 -5.04
C GLU A 157 -34.59 10.81 -4.84
N ASN A 158 -34.74 9.94 -5.86
CA ASN A 158 -35.64 8.80 -5.82
C ASN A 158 -35.06 7.59 -5.05
N GLU A 159 -33.76 7.58 -4.78
CA GLU A 159 -33.09 6.50 -4.03
C GLU A 159 -32.97 6.80 -2.52
N LEU A 160 -33.23 8.04 -2.11
CA LEU A 160 -33.18 8.45 -0.70
C LEU A 160 -34.45 8.02 0.04
N ASN A 161 -34.28 7.48 1.24
CA ASN A 161 -35.42 7.21 2.13
C ASN A 161 -35.98 8.53 2.74
N ASP A 162 -37.20 8.48 3.25
CA ASP A 162 -37.93 9.65 3.79
C ASP A 162 -37.11 10.46 4.82
N ILE A 163 -36.28 9.79 5.62
CA ILE A 163 -35.45 10.41 6.66
C ILE A 163 -34.31 11.20 6.02
N GLN A 164 -33.65 10.63 5.01
CA GLN A 164 -32.54 11.27 4.31
C GLN A 164 -33.03 12.46 3.46
N GLN A 165 -34.18 12.34 2.80
CA GLN A 165 -34.80 13.46 2.08
C GLN A 165 -35.18 14.61 3.03
N ALA A 166 -35.66 14.30 4.24
CA ALA A 166 -35.94 15.30 5.26
C ALA A 166 -34.65 16.00 5.74
N ALA A 167 -33.55 15.26 5.90
CA ALA A 167 -32.25 15.81 6.26
C ALA A 167 -31.67 16.71 5.16
N LEU A 168 -31.77 16.31 3.89
CA LEU A 168 -31.34 17.13 2.75
C LEU A 168 -32.08 18.47 2.70
N ARG A 169 -33.42 18.45 2.77
CA ARG A 169 -34.23 19.69 2.81
C ARG A 169 -33.85 20.61 3.97
N HIS A 170 -33.46 20.03 5.11
CA HIS A 170 -32.97 20.81 6.24
C HIS A 170 -31.62 21.48 5.92
N LEU A 171 -30.66 20.76 5.34
CA LEU A 171 -29.35 21.29 4.97
C LEU A 171 -29.45 22.39 3.91
N GLU A 172 -30.29 22.21 2.90
CA GLU A 172 -30.53 23.23 1.87
C GLU A 172 -31.17 24.51 2.44
N SER A 173 -32.03 24.38 3.46
CA SER A 173 -32.61 25.54 4.14
C SER A 173 -31.57 26.39 4.91
N VAL A 174 -30.42 25.80 5.27
CA VAL A 174 -29.35 26.47 6.02
C VAL A 174 -28.42 27.24 5.08
N PHE A 175 -28.27 26.80 3.83
CA PHE A 175 -27.40 27.44 2.83
C PHE A 175 -28.21 28.34 1.88
N VAL A 176 -28.34 29.62 2.24
CA VAL A 176 -28.79 30.65 1.30
C VAL A 176 -27.60 31.08 0.43
N PRO A 177 -27.57 30.82 -0.89
CA PRO A 177 -26.54 31.40 -1.75
C PRO A 177 -26.69 32.93 -1.75
N PRO A 178 -25.59 33.69 -1.70
CA PRO A 178 -25.66 35.15 -1.79
C PRO A 178 -26.31 35.54 -3.13
N PRO A 179 -27.13 36.60 -3.16
CA PRO A 179 -27.78 37.02 -4.39
C PRO A 179 -26.71 37.37 -5.43
N GLN A 180 -26.75 36.67 -6.57
CA GLN A 180 -25.99 37.03 -7.76
C GLN A 180 -26.37 38.48 -8.13
N GLN A 181 -25.40 39.39 -8.00
CA GLN A 181 -25.54 40.75 -8.50
C GLN A 181 -25.88 40.65 -9.98
N GLN A 182 -27.06 41.16 -10.34
CA GLN A 182 -27.51 41.33 -11.71
C GLN A 182 -26.43 42.09 -12.50
N GLN A 183 -25.64 41.37 -13.30
CA GLN A 183 -24.91 41.99 -14.38
C GLN A 183 -25.95 42.48 -15.39
N GLN A 184 -26.13 43.80 -15.41
CA GLN A 184 -26.76 44.52 -16.49
C GLN A 184 -26.07 44.10 -17.79
N GLN A 185 -26.78 43.33 -18.62
CA GLN A 185 -26.48 43.22 -20.04
C GLN A 185 -27.36 44.23 -20.76
N ASP A 186 -26.78 45.43 -20.94
CA ASP A 186 -27.03 46.22 -22.13
C ASP A 186 -26.54 45.39 -23.31
N ASP A 187 -27.46 44.91 -24.15
CA ASP A 187 -27.13 44.55 -25.52
C ASP A 187 -28.27 44.99 -26.44
N GLU A 188 -27.94 46.04 -27.17
CA GLU A 188 -28.69 46.68 -28.23
C GLU A 188 -29.07 45.65 -29.31
N LYS A 189 -30.37 45.52 -29.60
CA LYS A 189 -30.83 44.93 -30.86
C LYS A 189 -31.09 46.05 -31.85
N GLU A 190 -30.11 46.33 -32.70
CA GLU A 190 -30.32 47.03 -33.96
C GLU A 190 -31.13 46.19 -34.95
N GLU A 191 -31.71 46.90 -35.92
CA GLU A 191 -32.38 46.47 -37.15
C GLU A 191 -33.88 46.12 -37.11
N GLN A 192 -34.71 47.18 -37.19
CA GLN A 192 -35.80 47.21 -38.16
C GLN A 192 -35.57 48.33 -39.19
N GLN A 193 -35.30 47.87 -40.40
CA GLN A 193 -35.31 48.54 -41.70
C GLN A 193 -36.53 49.47 -41.92
N GLN A 194 -36.31 50.77 -42.17
CA GLN A 194 -36.36 51.43 -43.50
C GLN A 194 -36.60 52.96 -43.43
N PRO A 195 -36.14 53.72 -44.44
CA PRO A 195 -35.93 55.16 -44.37
C PRO A 195 -37.16 55.96 -44.82
N ASN A 196 -37.43 57.11 -44.20
CA ASN A 196 -38.25 58.15 -44.83
C ASN A 196 -37.51 59.49 -44.76
N GLY A 197 -36.64 59.71 -45.74
CA GLY A 197 -36.10 61.02 -46.10
C GLY A 197 -36.92 61.62 -47.23
N THR A 198 -37.78 62.58 -46.87
CA THR A 198 -38.50 63.49 -47.76
C THR A 198 -37.56 64.22 -48.71
N THR A 199 -37.92 64.31 -49.99
CA THR A 199 -37.41 65.33 -50.92
C THR A 199 -38.58 66.12 -51.49
N LYS A 200 -38.51 67.44 -51.25
CA LYS A 200 -39.29 68.58 -51.76
C LYS A 200 -40.66 68.86 -51.15
#